data_AF-A0A2K2V7D3-F1
#
_entry.id   AF-A0A2K2V7D3-F1
#
_cell.length_a   1.000
_cell.length_b   1.000
_cell.length_c   1.000
_cell.angle_alpha   90.00
_cell.angle_beta   90.00
_cell.angle_gamma   90.00
#
_symmetry.space_group_name_H-M   'P 1'
#
loop_
_entity.id
_entity.type
_entity.pdbx_description
1 polymer ?
#
loop_
_entity_poly.entity_id
_entity_poly.type
_entity_poly.pdbx_seq_one_letter_code
_entity_poly.pdbx_strand_id
1 'polypeptide(L)'
;MVYSRTRDLIDLNCPEKIPMLLRFLADVMEEKSRTQAFSRSFNYITIMLNSDDPYRKKKKELNRAARTVVSEIRRYLTHKSWDLREAFRVSAAANIIDTSVLGYESRNLVEAVWERPVLEMYIDLPKHIYLVLDNAGEALVDLVLAEALSRR
;
A
#
# COMPACT_ATOMS: atom_id res chain seq x y z
N MET A 1 -8.35 13.62 -0.47
CA MET A 1 -7.16 14.31 -1.01
C MET A 1 -6.67 15.40 -0.08
N VAL A 2 -7.45 16.47 0.17
CA VAL A 2 -7.06 17.59 1.06
C VAL A 2 -6.53 17.12 2.41
N TYR A 3 -7.33 16.32 3.13
CA TYR A 3 -6.92 15.78 4.43
C TYR A 3 -5.60 15.00 4.37
N SER A 4 -5.47 14.09 3.41
CA SER A 4 -4.26 13.27 3.23
C SER A 4 -3.02 14.12 2.96
N ARG A 5 -3.11 15.11 2.06
CA ARG A 5 -1.95 15.96 1.72
C ARG A 5 -1.57 16.93 2.84
N THR A 6 -2.56 17.45 3.57
CA THR A 6 -2.30 18.26 4.77
C THR A 6 -1.63 17.41 5.85
N ARG A 7 -2.11 16.18 6.07
CA ARG A 7 -1.48 15.22 6.98
C ARG A 7 -0.04 14.89 6.57
N ASP A 8 0.22 14.71 5.27
CA ASP A 8 1.59 14.48 4.78
C ASP A 8 2.54 15.59 5.23
N LEU A 9 2.16 16.86 5.10
CA LEU A 9 3.01 17.98 5.54
C LEU A 9 3.20 18.02 7.06
N ILE A 10 2.22 17.59 7.84
CA ILE A 10 2.36 17.46 9.30
C ILE A 10 3.36 16.34 9.62
N ASP A 11 3.19 15.16 9.01
CA ASP A 11 4.04 13.99 9.24
C ASP A 11 5.49 14.21 8.76
N LEU A 12 5.66 15.03 7.72
CA LEU A 12 6.95 15.46 7.19
C LEU A 12 7.54 16.67 7.95
N ASN A 13 6.88 17.13 9.00
CA ASN A 13 7.31 18.23 9.87
C ASN A 13 7.48 19.57 9.13
N CYS A 14 6.58 19.86 8.19
CA CYS A 14 6.49 21.12 7.46
C CYS A 14 5.05 21.71 7.44
N PRO A 15 4.34 21.81 8.58
CA PRO A 15 2.97 22.31 8.63
C PRO A 15 2.82 23.76 8.14
N GLU A 16 3.89 24.56 8.22
CA GLU A 16 3.91 25.95 7.74
C GLU A 16 3.66 26.08 6.22
N LYS A 17 3.86 25.00 5.46
CA LYS A 17 3.62 24.96 4.01
C LYS A 17 2.17 24.65 3.63
N ILE A 18 1.32 24.28 4.59
CA ILE A 18 -0.10 23.94 4.36
C ILE A 18 -0.85 25.03 3.57
N PRO A 19 -0.72 26.35 3.84
CA PRO A 19 -1.42 27.36 3.06
C PRO A 19 -1.05 27.35 1.57
N MET A 20 0.21 27.06 1.21
CA MET A 20 0.64 26.94 -0.18
C MET A 20 0.07 25.69 -0.84
N LEU A 21 0.01 24.59 -0.09
CA LEU A 21 -0.62 23.35 -0.54
C LEU A 21 -2.11 23.54 -0.81
N LEU A 22 -2.85 24.17 0.12
CA LEU A 22 -4.30 24.37 -0.03
C LEU A 22 -4.66 25.21 -1.25
N ARG A 23 -3.86 26.24 -1.56
CA ARG A 23 -4.03 27.02 -2.80
C ARG A 23 -3.88 26.15 -4.03
N PHE A 24 -2.81 25.38 -4.12
CA PHE A 24 -2.61 24.46 -5.24
C PHE A 24 -3.72 23.40 -5.35
N LEU A 25 -4.18 22.86 -4.23
CA LEU A 25 -5.25 21.86 -4.22
C LEU A 25 -6.58 22.44 -4.69
N ALA A 26 -6.87 23.72 -4.41
CA ALA A 26 -8.07 24.36 -4.94
C ALA A 26 -8.09 24.32 -6.47
N ASP A 27 -6.97 24.65 -7.11
CA ASP A 27 -6.84 24.64 -8.58
C ASP A 27 -6.91 23.21 -9.14
N VAL A 28 -6.23 22.26 -8.50
CA VAL A 28 -6.15 20.87 -8.97
C VAL A 28 -7.46 20.09 -8.76
N MET A 29 -8.30 20.50 -7.82
CA MET A 29 -9.60 19.88 -7.60
C MET A 29 -10.61 20.17 -8.72
N GLU A 30 -10.36 21.17 -9.56
CA GLU A 30 -11.18 21.45 -10.75
C GLU A 30 -10.90 20.49 -11.92
N GLU A 31 -9.87 19.64 -11.81
CA GLU A 31 -9.55 18.65 -12.83
C GLU A 31 -10.65 17.58 -12.96
N LYS A 32 -10.90 17.16 -14.21
CA LYS A 32 -11.86 16.09 -14.52
C LYS A 32 -11.42 14.71 -14.03
N SER A 33 -10.11 14.49 -13.87
CA SER A 33 -9.54 13.19 -13.49
C SER A 33 -9.04 13.19 -12.06
N ARG A 34 -9.72 12.43 -11.20
CA ARG A 34 -9.31 12.23 -9.80
C ARG A 34 -7.91 11.66 -9.67
N THR A 35 -7.51 10.74 -10.56
CA THR A 35 -6.19 10.12 -10.54
C THR A 35 -5.11 11.13 -10.88
N GLN A 36 -5.32 11.96 -11.92
CA GLN A 36 -4.37 13.00 -12.29
C GLN A 36 -4.23 14.04 -11.19
N ALA A 37 -5.35 14.48 -10.61
CA ALA A 37 -5.34 15.39 -9.47
C ALA A 37 -4.55 14.83 -8.28
N PHE A 38 -4.73 13.55 -7.97
CA PHE A 38 -4.00 12.88 -6.91
C PHE A 38 -2.49 12.81 -7.20
N SER A 39 -2.08 12.39 -8.40
CA SER A 39 -0.67 12.33 -8.80
C SER A 39 -0.01 13.71 -8.79
N ARG A 40 -0.68 14.74 -9.31
CA ARG A 40 -0.18 16.12 -9.29
C ARG A 40 -0.02 16.65 -7.88
N SER A 41 -0.97 16.36 -6.99
CA SER A 41 -0.86 16.74 -5.57
C SER A 41 0.35 16.12 -4.86
N PHE A 42 0.69 14.88 -5.22
CA PHE A 42 1.87 14.19 -4.68
C PHE A 42 3.16 14.82 -5.21
N ASN A 43 3.24 15.03 -6.52
CA ASN A 43 4.39 15.69 -7.15
C ASN A 43 4.58 17.13 -6.66
N TYR A 44 3.51 17.82 -6.31
CA TYR A 44 3.63 19.16 -5.76
C TYR A 44 4.33 19.14 -4.39
N ILE A 45 4.08 18.13 -3.54
CA ILE A 45 4.81 17.97 -2.27
C ILE A 45 6.29 17.71 -2.52
N THR A 46 6.65 16.84 -3.48
CA THR A 46 8.07 16.54 -3.77
C THR A 46 8.83 17.80 -4.23
N ILE A 47 8.22 18.59 -5.11
CA ILE A 47 8.77 19.88 -5.58
C ILE A 47 8.86 20.88 -4.43
N MET A 48 7.79 21.03 -3.64
CA MET A 48 7.71 22.01 -2.55
C MET A 48 8.72 21.74 -1.43
N LEU A 49 9.07 20.48 -1.20
CA LEU A 49 10.05 20.05 -0.21
C LEU A 49 11.47 19.90 -0.79
N ASN A 50 11.63 20.11 -2.10
CA ASN A 50 12.89 19.88 -2.82
C ASN A 50 13.49 18.50 -2.49
N SER A 51 12.65 17.46 -2.54
CA SER A 51 13.00 16.10 -2.17
C SER A 51 12.47 15.11 -3.19
N ASP A 52 13.36 14.27 -3.72
CA ASP A 52 12.98 13.21 -4.68
C ASP A 52 12.09 12.13 -4.04
N ASP A 53 12.22 11.91 -2.72
CA ASP A 53 11.43 10.93 -1.98
C ASP A 53 11.18 11.38 -0.52
N PRO A 54 10.25 12.32 -0.30
CA PRO A 54 9.96 12.83 1.03
C PRO A 54 9.41 11.74 1.96
N TYR A 55 8.77 10.71 1.39
CA TYR A 55 8.14 9.63 2.14
C TYR A 55 9.09 8.46 2.47
N ARG A 56 10.37 8.56 2.13
CA ARG A 56 11.35 7.46 2.29
C ARG A 56 11.37 6.86 3.68
N LYS A 57 11.30 7.69 4.73
CA LYS A 57 11.31 7.24 6.13
C LYS A 57 10.05 6.43 6.45
N LYS A 58 8.87 6.96 6.12
CA LYS A 58 7.59 6.29 6.32
C LYS A 58 7.52 4.96 5.57
N LYS A 59 7.96 4.92 4.30
CA LYS A 59 8.06 3.67 3.52
C LYS A 59 8.95 2.62 4.19
N LYS A 60 10.08 3.04 4.78
CA LYS A 60 10.96 2.11 5.55
C LYS A 60 10.27 1.56 6.79
N GLU A 61 9.50 2.38 7.51
CA GLU A 61 8.76 1.96 8.70
C GLU A 61 7.64 0.97 8.34
N LEU A 62 6.86 1.27 7.30
CA LEU A 62 5.83 0.38 6.75
C LEU A 62 6.44 -0.96 6.32
N ASN A 63 7.53 -0.92 5.54
CA ASN A 63 8.24 -2.11 5.12
C ASN A 63 8.78 -2.92 6.32
N ARG A 64 9.26 -2.26 7.37
CA ARG A 64 9.74 -2.92 8.58
C ARG A 64 8.60 -3.62 9.32
N ALA A 65 7.45 -2.95 9.48
CA ALA A 65 6.27 -3.53 10.12
C ALA A 65 5.75 -4.75 9.34
N ALA A 66 5.75 -4.69 8.02
CA ALA A 66 5.30 -5.78 7.16
C ALA A 66 6.21 -7.02 7.19
N ARG A 67 7.48 -6.93 7.62
CA ARG A 67 8.40 -8.09 7.63
C ARG A 67 7.89 -9.26 8.47
N THR A 68 7.33 -8.96 9.64
CA THR A 68 6.80 -10.00 10.53
C THR A 68 5.61 -10.70 9.88
N VAL A 69 4.70 -9.92 9.28
CA VAL A 69 3.54 -10.44 8.55
C VAL A 69 3.98 -11.30 7.36
N VAL A 70 4.93 -10.82 6.55
CA VAL A 70 5.50 -11.57 5.41
C VAL A 70 6.11 -12.90 5.85
N SER A 71 6.81 -12.91 6.98
CA SER A 71 7.41 -14.14 7.52
C SER A 71 6.34 -15.18 7.91
N GLU A 72 5.28 -14.73 8.56
CA GLU A 72 4.14 -15.59 8.92
C GLU A 72 3.38 -16.11 7.69
N ILE A 73 3.15 -15.25 6.70
CA ILE A 73 2.51 -15.63 5.44
C ILE A 73 3.34 -16.70 4.72
N ARG A 74 4.65 -16.52 4.62
CA ARG A 74 5.55 -17.51 4.00
C ARG A 74 5.49 -18.85 4.73
N ARG A 75 5.52 -18.84 6.07
CA ARG A 75 5.39 -20.05 6.89
C ARG A 75 4.07 -20.76 6.61
N TYR A 76 2.97 -20.01 6.59
CA TYR A 76 1.63 -20.51 6.28
C TYR A 76 1.55 -21.13 4.88
N LEU A 77 1.99 -20.41 3.84
CA LEU A 77 1.96 -20.90 2.47
C LEU A 77 2.87 -22.11 2.28
N THR A 78 4.01 -22.16 2.97
CA THR A 78 4.88 -23.35 2.98
C THR A 78 4.13 -24.59 3.51
N HIS A 79 3.38 -24.46 4.60
CA HIS A 79 2.53 -25.55 5.13
C HIS A 79 1.36 -25.91 4.20
N LYS A 80 0.97 -25.00 3.32
CA LYS A 80 -0.05 -25.21 2.28
C LYS A 80 0.55 -25.60 0.93
N SER A 81 1.84 -25.98 0.90
CA SER A 81 2.54 -26.34 -0.34
C SER A 81 2.44 -25.26 -1.43
N TRP A 82 2.45 -23.99 -1.03
CA TRP A 82 2.32 -22.82 -1.89
C TRP A 82 1.02 -22.79 -2.72
N ASP A 83 -0.08 -23.28 -2.15
CA ASP A 83 -1.41 -23.21 -2.77
C ASP A 83 -1.73 -21.77 -3.24
N LEU A 84 -1.99 -21.64 -4.55
CA LEU A 84 -2.19 -20.34 -5.18
C LEU A 84 -3.48 -19.65 -4.72
N ARG A 85 -4.51 -20.41 -4.39
CA ARG A 85 -5.78 -19.84 -3.89
C ARG A 85 -5.55 -19.17 -2.54
N GLU A 86 -4.78 -19.82 -1.67
CA GLU A 86 -4.36 -19.23 -0.40
C GLU A 86 -3.43 -18.02 -0.59
N ALA A 87 -2.51 -18.06 -1.55
CA ALA A 87 -1.64 -16.92 -1.86
C ALA A 87 -2.44 -15.70 -2.35
N PHE A 88 -3.41 -15.89 -3.25
CA PHE A 88 -4.31 -14.83 -3.71
C PHE A 88 -5.17 -14.30 -2.55
N ARG A 89 -5.67 -15.17 -1.68
CA ARG A 89 -6.45 -14.77 -0.50
C ARG A 89 -5.67 -13.85 0.41
N VAL A 90 -4.42 -14.21 0.69
CA VAL A 90 -3.55 -13.41 1.56
C VAL A 90 -3.18 -12.07 0.91
N SER A 91 -2.85 -12.03 -0.38
CA SER A 91 -2.58 -10.77 -1.08
C SER A 91 -3.82 -9.88 -1.11
N ALA A 92 -5.02 -10.42 -1.36
CA ALA A 92 -6.26 -9.65 -1.30
C ALA A 92 -6.54 -9.06 0.09
N ALA A 93 -6.21 -9.80 1.17
CA ALA A 93 -6.33 -9.32 2.54
C ALA A 93 -5.25 -8.29 2.91
N ALA A 94 -4.15 -8.19 2.16
CA ALA A 94 -3.07 -7.24 2.42
C ALA A 94 -3.52 -5.77 2.28
N ASN A 95 -4.55 -5.49 1.49
CA ASN A 95 -5.20 -4.17 1.45
C ASN A 95 -5.71 -3.70 2.83
N ILE A 96 -6.07 -4.62 3.73
CA ILE A 96 -6.49 -4.29 5.10
C ILE A 96 -5.30 -3.76 5.93
N ILE A 97 -4.07 -4.23 5.63
CA ILE A 97 -2.84 -3.76 6.28
C ILE A 97 -2.64 -2.26 6.05
N ASP A 98 -3.00 -1.73 4.86
CA ASP A 98 -2.91 -0.30 4.55
C ASP A 98 -3.88 0.54 5.41
N THR A 99 -5.10 0.04 5.64
CA THR A 99 -6.12 0.77 6.43
C THR A 99 -5.84 0.81 7.94
N SER A 100 -5.11 -0.17 8.48
CA SER A 100 -4.82 -0.26 9.91
C SER A 100 -3.66 0.65 10.37
N VAL A 101 -2.86 1.18 9.45
CA VAL A 101 -1.82 2.18 9.75
C VAL A 101 -2.40 3.60 9.91
N LEU A 102 -3.67 3.82 9.56
CA LEU A 102 -4.32 5.14 9.58
C LEU A 102 -5.25 5.42 10.78
N GLY A 103 -5.37 4.49 11.75
CA GLY A 103 -6.09 4.75 13.00
C GLY A 103 -6.88 3.60 13.62
N TYR A 104 -6.73 2.35 13.14
CA TYR A 104 -7.24 1.20 13.88
C TYR A 104 -6.21 0.81 14.95
N GLU A 105 -6.56 0.98 16.23
CA GLU A 105 -5.77 0.43 17.32
C GLU A 105 -5.61 -1.07 17.12
N SER A 106 -4.35 -1.46 16.84
CA SER A 106 -3.78 -2.81 16.88
C SER A 106 -4.75 -3.91 17.37
N ARG A 107 -5.59 -4.42 16.46
CA ARG A 107 -5.94 -5.83 16.46
C ARG A 107 -4.98 -6.49 15.48
N ASN A 108 -3.89 -7.01 16.06
CA ASN A 108 -2.86 -7.87 15.47
C ASN A 108 -2.89 -7.94 13.93
N LEU A 109 -1.98 -7.22 13.24
CA LEU A 109 -1.87 -7.23 11.77
C LEU A 109 -1.86 -8.64 11.16
N VAL A 110 -1.35 -9.62 11.91
CA VAL A 110 -1.39 -11.04 11.54
C VAL A 110 -2.84 -11.54 11.44
N GLU A 111 -3.69 -11.25 12.42
CA GLU A 111 -5.11 -11.63 12.44
C GLU A 111 -5.90 -10.96 11.30
N ALA A 112 -5.63 -9.69 11.01
CA ALA A 112 -6.30 -8.96 9.93
C ALA A 112 -6.08 -9.61 8.55
N VAL A 113 -4.89 -10.15 8.28
CA VAL A 113 -4.58 -10.89 7.04
C VAL A 113 -5.35 -12.22 6.93
N TRP A 114 -5.80 -12.75 8.06
CA TRP A 114 -6.59 -13.99 8.10
C TRP A 114 -8.10 -13.75 7.99
N GLU A 115 -8.57 -12.50 8.02
CA GLU A 115 -9.92 -12.20 7.57
C GLU A 115 -10.07 -12.74 6.15
N ARG A 116 -11.12 -13.52 5.91
CA ARG A 116 -11.29 -14.26 4.66
C ARG A 116 -12.11 -13.41 3.71
N PRO A 117 -11.50 -12.62 2.80
CA PRO A 117 -12.25 -12.13 1.67
C PRO A 117 -12.78 -13.36 0.91
N VAL A 118 -14.05 -13.31 0.54
CA VAL A 118 -14.67 -14.35 -0.27
C VAL A 118 -14.03 -14.26 -1.67
N LEU A 119 -13.00 -15.07 -1.91
CA LEU A 119 -12.44 -15.29 -3.23
C LEU A 119 -13.12 -16.50 -3.86
N GLU A 120 -14.17 -16.22 -4.62
CA GLU A 120 -14.79 -17.16 -5.55
C GLU A 120 -14.11 -17.05 -6.91
N MET A 121 -12.86 -17.52 -7.04
CA MET A 121 -12.22 -17.55 -8.34
C MET A 121 -11.49 -18.85 -8.59
N TYR A 122 -11.90 -19.52 -9.67
CA TYR A 122 -11.04 -20.38 -10.46
C TYR A 122 -10.33 -19.46 -11.46
N ILE A 123 -9.01 -19.36 -11.37
CA ILE A 123 -8.21 -18.51 -12.27
C ILE A 123 -7.38 -19.44 -13.15
N ASP A 124 -7.71 -19.49 -14.45
CA ASP A 124 -6.78 -20.01 -15.43
C ASP A 124 -5.68 -18.96 -15.65
N LEU A 125 -4.51 -19.22 -15.09
CA LEU A 125 -3.43 -18.25 -15.09
C LEU A 125 -2.66 -18.31 -16.41
N PRO A 126 -2.43 -17.17 -17.08
CA PRO A 126 -1.60 -17.13 -18.28
C PRO A 126 -0.13 -17.45 -17.95
N LYS A 127 0.67 -17.71 -18.99
CA LYS A 127 2.12 -17.95 -18.86
C LYS A 127 2.88 -16.73 -18.32
N HIS A 128 2.44 -15.53 -18.70
CA HIS A 128 3.06 -14.27 -18.32
C HIS A 128 2.11 -13.49 -17.43
N ILE A 129 2.57 -13.14 -16.24
CA ILE A 129 1.80 -12.41 -15.23
C ILE A 129 2.59 -11.17 -14.85
N TYR A 130 1.91 -10.03 -14.83
CA TYR A 130 2.46 -8.76 -14.39
C TYR A 130 1.72 -8.32 -13.13
N LEU A 131 2.46 -8.05 -12.06
CA LEU A 131 1.92 -7.52 -10.82
C LEU A 131 2.16 -6.01 -10.78
N VAL A 132 1.07 -5.24 -10.67
CA VAL A 132 1.12 -3.80 -10.44
C VAL A 132 1.02 -3.59 -8.94
N LEU A 133 2.09 -3.04 -8.35
CA LEU A 133 2.18 -2.81 -6.91
C LEU A 133 1.69 -1.41 -6.57
N ASP A 134 1.14 -1.23 -5.37
CA ASP A 134 0.66 0.07 -4.89
C ASP A 134 1.52 0.60 -3.73
N ASN A 135 1.25 0.18 -2.50
CA ASN A 135 1.84 0.80 -1.30
C ASN A 135 3.07 0.08 -0.74
N ALA A 136 3.94 0.84 -0.07
CA ALA A 136 5.01 0.25 0.74
C ALA A 136 4.41 -0.52 1.93
N GLY A 137 5.01 -1.66 2.29
CA GLY A 137 4.42 -2.62 3.23
C GLY A 137 3.60 -3.66 2.49
N GLU A 138 2.49 -3.26 1.86
CA GLU A 138 1.62 -4.13 1.04
C GLU A 138 2.39 -4.83 -0.08
N ALA A 139 3.22 -4.06 -0.81
CA ALA A 139 4.06 -4.58 -1.87
C ALA A 139 4.95 -5.76 -1.42
N LEU A 140 5.37 -5.80 -0.14
CA LEU A 140 6.14 -6.94 0.37
C LEU A 140 5.29 -8.20 0.52
N VAL A 141 4.00 -8.06 0.80
CA VAL A 141 3.04 -9.17 0.82
C VAL A 141 2.73 -9.64 -0.60
N ASP A 142 2.53 -8.71 -1.54
CA ASP A 142 2.30 -9.06 -2.96
C ASP A 142 3.50 -9.75 -3.60
N LEU A 143 4.72 -9.42 -3.17
CA LEU A 143 5.91 -10.17 -3.57
C LEU A 143 5.89 -11.63 -3.09
N VAL A 144 5.14 -11.98 -2.03
CA VAL A 144 4.93 -13.38 -1.65
C VAL A 144 3.95 -14.07 -2.60
N LEU A 145 2.94 -13.37 -3.13
CA LEU A 145 2.12 -13.88 -4.22
C LEU A 145 2.98 -14.12 -5.48
N ALA A 146 3.88 -13.20 -5.81
CA ALA A 146 4.85 -13.39 -6.90
C ALA A 146 5.71 -14.64 -6.68
N GLU A 147 6.16 -14.87 -5.44
CA GLU A 147 6.89 -16.08 -5.05
C GLU A 147 6.05 -17.34 -5.27
N ALA A 148 4.76 -17.34 -4.90
CA ALA A 148 3.86 -18.47 -5.14
C ALA A 148 3.65 -18.73 -6.64
N LEU A 149 3.40 -17.68 -7.43
CA LEU A 149 3.17 -17.76 -8.87
C LEU A 149 4.38 -18.27 -9.65
N SER A 150 5.60 -17.94 -9.20
CA SER A 150 6.84 -18.40 -9.85
C SER A 150 7.18 -19.87 -9.60
N ARG A 151 6.45 -20.53 -8.68
CA ARG A 151 6.59 -21.96 -8.36
C ARG A 151 5.59 -22.84 -9.12
N ARG A 152 4.75 -22.25 -9.98
CA ARG A 152 3.78 -22.96 -10.83
C ARG A 152 4.45 -23.78 -11.93
#